data_AF-A0A8J5VF39-F1
#
_entry.id   AF-A0A8J5VF39-F1
#
_cell.length_a   1.000
_cell.length_b   1.000
_cell.length_c   1.000
_cell.angle_alpha   90.00
_cell.angle_beta   90.00
_cell.angle_gamma   90.00
#
_symmetry.space_group_name_H-M   'P 1'
#
loop_
_entity.id
_entity.type
_entity.pdbx_description
1 polymer ?
#
loop_
_entity_poly.entity_id
_entity_poly.type
_entity_poly.pdbx_seq_one_letter_code
_entity_poly.pdbx_strand_id
1 'polypeptide(L)'
;MWMQKEHWTGLFFYTELLQTFYLLRTCDYKAASQHVERLDTAAKNEMQRGQRIKELATELSPVERALAQSGLKERERSALAHKQRQLKYHLRTLCGNDKLNDALDYGDKLLLAPPPMHGEWLPRTAVFVLVDLMVVMVSRPKGIFKECGKRIHSGLQLIHGELSKLGIVDGVTEANLEHSTIWTAGLYLMLLLQFLENKVAVELTRSEFVEAQEALAQMKNWLTRFPTILQGCENTIEMLRGQYAHSVGCFDEAAFHFLEAERLTESRSMQSMCQVYAAVSYICKGDAESTSQALELVGPAYRTMDSFVGVREKTCIIFVYGLLLMRQHNPQEARLRLASGLRIAHQQLGNIQLVSQYLTILGTLALQLHDCGQAREILKSSLTLAKTLYDIPTQIWILSVFTELYRELEERENEMENSEYERKKEVDLQRKLSEAYSSAFHQELVEKRRIQVEQLHTKQHEMVNADLDIPESVGLSAPQPSSVHKRLGEPSSVRRSTRRRMS
;
A
#
# COMPACT_ATOMS: atom_id res chain seq x y z
N MET A 1 24.74 -14.63 -16.44
CA MET A 1 23.72 -13.56 -16.41
C MET A 1 23.24 -13.21 -14.99
N TRP A 2 22.92 -14.15 -14.11
CA TRP A 2 22.48 -13.83 -12.73
C TRP A 2 23.58 -13.19 -11.85
N MET A 3 24.86 -13.56 -12.05
CA MET A 3 25.99 -12.92 -11.35
C MET A 3 26.37 -11.51 -11.86
N GLN A 4 25.77 -11.02 -12.95
CA GLN A 4 26.05 -9.67 -13.47
C GLN A 4 25.04 -8.61 -12.97
N LYS A 5 23.92 -9.04 -12.35
CA LYS A 5 22.89 -8.11 -11.83
C LYS A 5 23.37 -7.33 -10.60
N GLU A 6 24.21 -7.94 -9.76
CA GLU A 6 24.75 -7.32 -8.55
C GLU A 6 25.77 -6.22 -8.85
N HIS A 7 26.32 -6.16 -10.07
CA HIS A 7 27.27 -5.12 -10.45
C HIS A 7 26.61 -3.78 -10.76
N TRP A 8 25.31 -3.75 -11.02
CA TRP A 8 24.61 -2.53 -11.46
C TRP A 8 23.43 -2.21 -10.55
N THR A 9 23.66 -1.29 -9.62
CA THR A 9 22.69 -0.85 -8.60
C THR A 9 21.33 -0.48 -9.20
N GLY A 10 21.28 0.25 -10.33
CA GLY A 10 20.01 0.66 -10.95
C GLY A 10 19.18 -0.52 -11.46
N LEU A 11 19.80 -1.47 -12.17
CA LEU A 11 19.11 -2.68 -12.67
C LEU A 11 18.64 -3.58 -11.52
N PHE A 12 19.41 -3.65 -10.43
CA PHE A 12 18.98 -4.34 -9.22
C PHE A 12 17.67 -3.74 -8.68
N PHE A 13 17.63 -2.42 -8.42
CA PHE A 13 16.41 -1.76 -7.93
C PHE A 13 15.23 -1.96 -8.87
N TYR A 14 15.43 -1.78 -10.18
CA TYR A 14 14.37 -1.99 -11.17
C TYR A 14 13.78 -3.39 -11.10
N THR A 15 14.64 -4.42 -11.09
CA THR A 15 14.20 -5.82 -11.09
C THR A 15 13.46 -6.18 -9.80
N GLU A 16 14.01 -5.78 -8.66
CA GLU A 16 13.44 -6.11 -7.35
C GLU A 16 12.15 -5.33 -7.07
N LEU A 17 12.06 -4.06 -7.51
CA LEU A 17 10.81 -3.30 -7.43
C LEU A 17 9.73 -3.91 -8.32
N LEU A 18 10.05 -4.25 -9.56
CA LEU A 18 9.09 -4.89 -10.48
C LEU A 18 8.53 -6.20 -9.90
N GLN A 19 9.40 -7.04 -9.33
CA GLN A 19 8.98 -8.26 -8.66
C GLN A 19 8.11 -7.97 -7.43
N THR A 20 8.48 -6.98 -6.62
CA THR A 20 7.72 -6.57 -5.45
C THR A 20 6.32 -6.08 -5.83
N PHE A 21 6.20 -5.22 -6.85
CA PHE A 21 4.90 -4.74 -7.34
C PHE A 21 3.99 -5.87 -7.79
N TYR A 22 4.53 -6.82 -8.57
CA TYR A 22 3.77 -7.98 -9.01
C TYR A 22 3.25 -8.80 -7.83
N LEU A 23 4.11 -9.08 -6.84
CA LEU A 23 3.74 -9.86 -5.65
C LEU A 23 2.72 -9.13 -4.77
N LEU A 24 2.84 -7.80 -4.64
CA LEU A 24 1.83 -6.99 -3.94
C LEU A 24 0.49 -7.01 -4.67
N ARG A 25 0.48 -6.95 -6.01
CA ARG A 25 -0.75 -7.02 -6.82
C ARG A 25 -1.45 -8.37 -6.66
N THR A 26 -0.70 -9.47 -6.63
CA THR A 26 -1.23 -10.83 -6.38
C THR A 26 -1.45 -11.13 -4.90
N CYS A 27 -1.14 -10.18 -4.01
CA CYS A 27 -1.26 -10.31 -2.56
C CYS A 27 -0.38 -11.40 -1.92
N ASP A 28 0.75 -11.76 -2.52
CA ASP A 28 1.78 -12.60 -1.89
C ASP A 28 2.71 -11.73 -1.02
N TYR A 29 2.19 -11.29 0.12
CA TYR A 29 2.92 -10.43 1.04
C TYR A 29 4.14 -11.12 1.66
N LYS A 30 4.13 -12.45 1.76
CA LYS A 30 5.25 -13.21 2.32
C LYS A 30 6.45 -13.15 1.40
N ALA A 31 6.27 -13.43 0.10
CA ALA A 31 7.34 -13.28 -0.87
C ALA A 31 7.74 -11.81 -1.02
N ALA A 32 6.77 -10.89 -1.12
CA ALA A 32 7.04 -9.46 -1.24
C ALA A 32 7.94 -8.94 -0.11
N SER A 33 7.73 -9.40 1.13
CA SER A 33 8.57 -9.01 2.28
C SER A 33 10.06 -9.28 2.06
N GLN A 34 10.41 -10.42 1.45
CA GLN A 34 11.81 -10.80 1.21
C GLN A 34 12.48 -9.91 0.15
N HIS A 35 11.73 -9.48 -0.87
CA HIS A 35 12.22 -8.52 -1.86
C HIS A 35 12.37 -7.12 -1.23
N VAL A 36 11.40 -6.70 -0.42
CA VAL A 36 11.44 -5.42 0.30
C VAL A 36 12.62 -5.31 1.25
N GLU A 37 12.95 -6.38 2.00
CA GLU A 37 14.13 -6.39 2.88
C GLU A 37 15.45 -6.19 2.10
N ARG A 38 15.56 -6.82 0.92
CA ARG A 38 16.72 -6.64 0.03
C ARG A 38 16.79 -5.23 -0.53
N LEU A 39 15.66 -4.68 -0.97
CA LEU A 39 15.52 -3.31 -1.44
C LEU A 39 15.91 -2.29 -0.35
N ASP A 40 15.38 -2.44 0.86
CA ASP A 40 15.64 -1.53 1.98
C ASP A 40 17.11 -1.56 2.40
N THR A 41 17.72 -2.75 2.43
CA THR A 41 19.16 -2.90 2.72
C THR A 41 20.01 -2.22 1.64
N ALA A 42 19.68 -2.44 0.36
CA ALA A 42 20.39 -1.82 -0.75
C ALA A 42 20.23 -0.28 -0.74
N ALA A 43 19.03 0.23 -0.48
CA ALA A 43 18.76 1.67 -0.40
C ALA A 43 19.57 2.32 0.72
N LYS A 44 19.62 1.72 1.91
CA LYS A 44 20.43 2.22 3.03
C LYS A 44 21.92 2.26 2.69
N ASN A 45 22.46 1.20 2.09
CA ASN A 45 23.86 1.13 1.68
C ASN A 45 24.18 2.22 0.64
N GLU A 46 23.28 2.44 -0.31
CA GLU A 46 23.43 3.47 -1.34
C GLU A 46 23.31 4.90 -0.80
N MET A 47 22.41 5.14 0.15
CA MET A 47 22.31 6.42 0.85
C MET A 47 23.59 6.74 1.64
N GLN A 48 24.14 5.76 2.37
CA GLN A 48 25.41 5.90 3.08
C GLN A 48 26.58 6.15 2.10
N ARG A 49 26.61 5.44 0.97
CA ARG A 49 27.59 5.67 -0.10
C ARG A 49 27.50 7.10 -0.64
N GLY A 50 26.29 7.58 -0.91
CA GLY A 50 26.05 8.95 -1.38
C GLY A 50 26.44 10.03 -0.37
N GLN A 51 26.17 9.83 0.92
CA GLN A 51 26.62 10.73 1.99
C GLN A 51 28.15 10.84 2.01
N ARG A 52 28.85 9.70 1.98
CA ARG A 52 30.31 9.66 1.97
C ARG A 52 30.93 10.32 0.74
N ILE A 53 30.29 10.17 -0.43
CA ILE A 53 30.70 10.87 -1.65
C ILE A 53 30.55 12.39 -1.49
N LYS A 54 29.43 12.87 -0.93
CA LYS A 54 29.21 14.30 -0.66
C LYS A 54 30.21 14.87 0.34
N GLU A 55 30.54 14.14 1.41
CA GLU A 55 31.56 14.52 2.39
C GLU A 55 32.93 14.68 1.73
N LEU A 56 33.37 13.67 0.97
CA LEU A 56 34.65 13.70 0.26
C LEU A 56 34.71 14.81 -0.81
N ALA A 57 33.61 15.07 -1.52
CA ALA A 57 33.51 16.18 -2.47
C ALA A 57 33.60 17.54 -1.78
N THR A 58 32.94 17.69 -0.62
CA THR A 58 32.98 18.91 0.21
C THR A 58 34.39 19.16 0.71
N GLU A 59 35.11 18.11 1.15
CA GLU A 59 36.52 18.18 1.57
C GLU A 59 37.49 18.45 0.41
N LEU A 60 37.20 17.98 -0.79
CA LEU A 60 38.02 18.21 -1.97
C LEU A 60 37.97 19.67 -2.42
N SER A 61 36.80 20.32 -2.37
CA SER A 61 36.61 21.69 -2.85
C SER A 61 37.56 22.76 -2.23
N PRO A 62 37.82 22.82 -0.91
CA PRO A 62 38.79 23.76 -0.35
C PRO A 62 40.24 23.40 -0.69
N VAL A 63 40.56 22.10 -0.83
CA VAL A 63 41.91 21.64 -1.21
C VAL A 63 42.23 22.08 -2.63
N GLU A 64 41.27 21.97 -3.54
CA GLU A 64 41.43 22.44 -4.93
C GLU A 64 41.52 23.97 -5.01
N ARG A 65 40.71 24.68 -4.23
CA ARG A 65 40.78 26.15 -4.14
C ARG A 65 42.12 26.63 -3.57
N ALA A 66 42.65 25.95 -2.55
CA ALA A 66 43.95 26.27 -1.97
C ALA A 66 45.09 26.03 -2.98
N LEU A 67 45.07 24.90 -3.70
CA LEU A 67 46.06 24.60 -4.74
C LEU A 67 46.05 25.58 -5.92
N ALA A 68 44.92 26.26 -6.17
CA ALA A 68 44.78 27.27 -7.21
C ALA A 68 45.33 28.66 -6.82
N GLN A 69 45.62 28.91 -5.54
CA GLN A 69 46.16 30.20 -5.08
C GLN A 69 47.67 30.33 -5.39
N SER A 70 48.09 31.52 -5.82
CA SER A 70 49.50 31.88 -5.99
C SER A 70 50.11 32.28 -4.63
N GLY A 71 51.31 31.78 -4.32
CA GLY A 71 52.06 32.12 -3.09
C GLY A 71 52.28 31.00 -2.07
N LEU A 72 51.84 29.76 -2.35
CA LEU A 72 52.09 28.60 -1.49
C LEU A 72 53.57 28.18 -1.47
N LYS A 73 54.07 27.79 -0.29
CA LYS A 73 55.42 27.18 -0.17
C LYS A 73 55.42 25.80 -0.82
N GLU A 74 56.54 25.40 -1.44
CA GLU A 74 56.71 24.12 -2.15
C GLU A 74 56.24 22.91 -1.33
N ARG A 75 56.56 22.89 -0.03
CA ARG A 75 56.20 21.81 0.91
C ARG A 75 54.69 21.73 1.18
N GLU A 76 54.03 22.87 1.31
CA GLU A 76 52.57 22.97 1.52
C GLU A 76 51.82 22.57 0.24
N ARG A 77 52.33 23.00 -0.92
CA ARG A 77 51.81 22.63 -2.24
C ARG A 77 51.89 21.11 -2.47
N SER A 78 53.01 20.48 -2.12
CA SER A 78 53.20 19.02 -2.22
C SER A 78 52.25 18.25 -1.31
N ALA A 79 52.09 18.69 -0.04
CA ALA A 79 51.17 18.07 0.91
C ALA A 79 49.69 18.16 0.45
N LEU A 80 49.26 19.33 -0.04
CA LEU A 80 47.92 19.53 -0.58
C LEU A 80 47.68 18.71 -1.86
N ALA A 81 48.68 18.61 -2.75
CA ALA A 81 48.59 17.78 -3.94
C ALA A 81 48.47 16.28 -3.60
N HIS A 82 49.19 15.81 -2.57
CA HIS A 82 49.03 14.46 -2.05
C HIS A 82 47.61 14.21 -1.51
N LYS A 83 47.09 15.13 -0.67
CA LYS A 83 45.73 15.05 -0.13
C LYS A 83 44.68 15.04 -1.25
N GLN A 84 44.85 15.88 -2.27
CA GLN A 84 43.98 15.92 -3.44
C GLN A 84 43.94 14.56 -4.17
N ARG A 85 45.10 13.94 -4.41
CA ARG A 85 45.17 12.61 -5.05
C ARG A 85 44.48 11.54 -4.22
N GLN A 86 44.67 11.56 -2.90
CA GLN A 86 44.04 10.61 -1.99
C GLN A 86 42.51 10.74 -2.00
N LEU A 87 41.99 11.98 -1.93
CA LEU A 87 40.55 12.24 -2.00
C LEU A 87 39.97 11.82 -3.37
N LYS A 88 40.65 12.15 -4.47
CA LYS A 88 40.24 11.73 -5.83
C LYS A 88 40.27 10.21 -6.01
N TYR A 89 41.24 9.53 -5.42
CA TYR A 89 41.32 8.07 -5.42
C TYR A 89 40.12 7.45 -4.71
N HIS A 90 39.81 7.88 -3.48
CA HIS A 90 38.66 7.38 -2.74
C HIS A 90 37.33 7.66 -3.46
N LEU A 91 37.16 8.84 -4.05
CA LEU A 91 35.97 9.17 -4.84
C LEU A 91 35.81 8.24 -6.06
N ARG A 92 36.90 7.95 -6.78
CA ARG A 92 36.88 7.01 -7.92
C ARG A 92 36.51 5.59 -7.48
N THR A 93 37.06 5.12 -6.36
CA THR A 93 36.73 3.80 -5.81
C THR A 93 35.25 3.68 -5.45
N LEU A 94 34.63 4.74 -4.92
CA LEU A 94 33.21 4.73 -4.53
C LEU A 94 32.24 4.88 -5.71
N CYS A 95 32.62 5.64 -6.73
CA CYS A 95 31.75 5.94 -7.89
C CYS A 95 31.85 4.90 -9.01
N GLY A 96 32.89 4.08 -9.06
CA GLY A 96 33.06 3.02 -10.08
C GLY A 96 33.34 3.51 -11.50
N ASN A 97 33.53 4.82 -11.71
CA ASN A 97 33.73 5.45 -13.02
C ASN A 97 35.16 5.99 -13.23
N ASP A 98 35.65 5.91 -14.47
CA ASP A 98 36.98 6.40 -14.90
C ASP A 98 37.09 7.94 -14.92
N LYS A 99 35.96 8.68 -14.94
CA LYS A 99 35.93 10.14 -15.05
C LYS A 99 35.43 10.81 -13.78
N LEU A 100 36.24 11.72 -13.23
CA LEU A 100 35.97 12.45 -11.98
C LEU A 100 34.77 13.42 -12.10
N ASN A 101 34.46 13.90 -13.30
CA ASN A 101 33.33 14.82 -13.52
C ASN A 101 31.97 14.14 -13.28
N ASP A 102 31.86 12.83 -13.49
CA ASP A 102 30.64 12.05 -13.23
C ASP A 102 30.43 11.79 -11.72
N ALA A 103 31.47 11.95 -10.90
CA ALA A 103 31.38 11.81 -9.44
C ALA A 103 30.75 13.05 -8.77
N LEU A 104 30.76 14.20 -9.44
CA LEU A 104 30.07 15.43 -9.00
C LEU A 104 28.62 15.47 -9.49
N ASP A 105 28.32 14.83 -10.63
CA ASP A 105 26.96 14.58 -11.13
C ASP A 105 26.34 13.29 -10.55
N TYR A 106 27.00 12.70 -9.55
CA TYR A 106 26.48 11.59 -8.75
C TYR A 106 25.19 11.97 -7.99
N GLY A 107 24.64 13.18 -8.14
CA GLY A 107 23.50 13.69 -7.39
C GLY A 107 22.20 12.94 -7.64
N ASP A 108 21.79 12.75 -8.90
CA ASP A 108 20.37 12.48 -9.20
C ASP A 108 20.08 11.18 -9.94
N LYS A 109 21.10 10.48 -10.48
CA LYS A 109 20.88 9.37 -11.43
C LYS A 109 21.31 8.01 -10.88
N LEU A 110 20.48 6.99 -11.15
CA LEU A 110 20.81 5.56 -10.99
C LEU A 110 20.84 4.92 -12.37
N LEU A 111 22.04 4.68 -12.90
CA LEU A 111 22.20 4.03 -14.20
C LEU A 111 21.76 2.57 -14.12
N LEU A 112 20.92 2.15 -15.07
CA LEU A 112 20.49 0.76 -15.16
C LEU A 112 21.66 -0.16 -15.52
N ALA A 113 22.41 0.16 -16.58
CA ALA A 113 23.53 -0.65 -17.05
C ALA A 113 24.49 0.17 -17.96
N PRO A 114 25.73 -0.30 -18.17
CA PRO A 114 26.70 0.26 -19.12
C PRO A 114 26.20 0.15 -20.58
N PRO A 115 26.91 0.79 -21.53
CA PRO A 115 26.62 0.63 -22.96
C PRO A 115 26.41 -0.85 -23.34
N PRO A 116 25.40 -1.20 -24.15
CA PRO A 116 24.45 -0.34 -24.87
C PRO A 116 23.12 -0.10 -24.12
N MET A 117 22.94 -0.65 -22.92
CA MET A 117 21.69 -0.56 -22.15
C MET A 117 21.45 0.81 -21.49
N HIS A 118 22.30 1.81 -21.78
CA HIS A 118 22.24 3.20 -21.35
C HIS A 118 20.81 3.71 -21.17
N GLY A 119 20.31 3.58 -19.95
CA GLY A 119 18.91 3.83 -19.66
C GLY A 119 18.81 4.47 -18.30
N GLU A 120 18.14 5.61 -18.27
CA GLU A 120 17.62 6.23 -17.06
C GLU A 120 16.20 5.66 -16.87
N TRP A 121 15.87 5.24 -15.65
CA TRP A 121 14.51 4.80 -15.32
C TRP A 121 13.80 5.85 -14.49
N LEU A 122 14.27 6.05 -13.25
CA LEU A 122 13.73 7.02 -12.31
C LEU A 122 14.88 7.78 -11.65
N PRO A 123 14.64 9.04 -11.23
CA PRO A 123 15.55 9.76 -10.35
C PRO A 123 15.86 8.95 -9.09
N ARG A 124 17.09 9.06 -8.60
CA ARG A 124 17.54 8.30 -7.43
C ARG A 124 16.64 8.50 -6.21
N THR A 125 16.26 9.75 -5.92
CA THR A 125 15.36 10.05 -4.80
C THR A 125 14.02 9.35 -4.96
N ALA A 126 13.45 9.31 -6.18
CA ALA A 126 12.20 8.62 -6.44
C ALA A 126 12.31 7.10 -6.21
N VAL A 127 13.45 6.48 -6.54
CA VAL A 127 13.71 5.06 -6.23
C VAL A 127 13.71 4.81 -4.71
N PHE A 128 14.37 5.67 -3.92
CA PHE A 128 14.38 5.51 -2.46
C PHE A 128 13.00 5.73 -1.84
N VAL A 129 12.26 6.73 -2.33
CA VAL A 129 10.87 6.98 -1.95
C VAL A 129 9.99 5.78 -2.28
N LEU A 130 10.18 5.14 -3.43
CA LEU A 130 9.49 3.90 -3.80
C LEU A 130 9.81 2.75 -2.85
N VAL A 131 11.07 2.61 -2.43
CA VAL A 131 11.45 1.59 -1.44
C VAL A 131 10.74 1.83 -0.11
N ASP A 132 10.70 3.08 0.38
CA ASP A 132 9.93 3.44 1.58
C ASP A 132 8.44 3.09 1.41
N LEU A 133 7.85 3.36 0.24
CA LEU A 133 6.47 2.99 -0.06
C LEU A 133 6.25 1.47 -0.02
N MET A 134 7.15 0.68 -0.60
CA MET A 134 7.04 -0.79 -0.58
C MET A 134 7.11 -1.34 0.85
N VAL A 135 7.97 -0.75 1.71
CA VAL A 135 8.01 -1.08 3.14
C VAL A 135 6.66 -0.81 3.79
N VAL A 136 6.04 0.34 3.52
CA VAL A 136 4.71 0.70 4.04
C VAL A 136 3.65 -0.29 3.57
N MET A 137 3.61 -0.61 2.27
CA MET A 137 2.58 -1.50 1.68
C MET A 137 2.63 -2.92 2.26
N VAL A 138 3.81 -3.45 2.56
CA VAL A 138 3.96 -4.77 3.21
C VAL A 138 3.69 -4.73 4.72
N SER A 139 4.02 -3.61 5.37
CA SER A 139 3.96 -3.48 6.83
C SER A 139 2.55 -3.14 7.33
N ARG A 140 1.77 -2.38 6.56
CA ARG A 140 0.43 -1.92 6.93
C ARG A 140 -0.54 -3.09 7.18
N PRO A 141 -0.70 -4.10 6.30
CA PRO A 141 -1.58 -5.23 6.57
C PRO A 141 -1.20 -6.01 7.84
N LYS A 142 0.09 -6.01 8.21
CA LYS A 142 0.62 -6.68 9.40
C LYS A 142 0.46 -5.84 10.69
N GLY A 143 -0.10 -4.64 10.60
CA GLY A 143 -0.28 -3.73 11.74
C GLY A 143 1.01 -3.11 12.29
N ILE A 144 2.11 -3.09 11.52
CA ILE A 144 3.39 -2.52 11.96
C ILE A 144 3.38 -1.00 11.77
N PHE A 145 2.43 -0.31 12.40
CA PHE A 145 2.12 1.10 12.14
C PHE A 145 3.22 2.07 12.56
N LYS A 146 3.99 1.74 13.60
CA LYS A 146 5.11 2.59 14.04
C LYS A 146 6.18 2.72 12.96
N GLU A 147 6.50 1.62 12.26
CA GLU A 147 7.45 1.67 11.14
C GLU A 147 6.82 2.33 9.91
N CYS A 148 5.55 2.05 9.63
CA CYS A 148 4.81 2.72 8.56
C CYS A 148 4.87 4.25 8.72
N GLY A 149 4.58 4.78 9.92
CA GLY A 149 4.62 6.22 10.18
C GLY A 149 5.99 6.85 9.92
N LYS A 150 7.09 6.18 10.31
CA LYS A 150 8.45 6.66 10.03
C LYS A 150 8.74 6.70 8.52
N ARG A 151 8.37 5.65 7.80
CA ARG A 151 8.60 5.53 6.35
C ARG A 151 7.74 6.48 5.55
N ILE A 152 6.48 6.67 5.95
CA ILE A 152 5.59 7.70 5.39
C ILE A 152 6.20 9.09 5.58
N HIS A 153 6.66 9.41 6.79
CA HIS A 153 7.27 10.71 7.06
C HIS A 153 8.56 10.94 6.24
N SER A 154 9.45 9.95 6.20
CA SER A 154 10.68 9.96 5.40
C SER A 154 10.38 10.17 3.91
N GLY A 155 9.48 9.36 3.34
CA GLY A 155 9.09 9.45 1.93
C GLY A 155 8.48 10.81 1.58
N LEU A 156 7.53 11.29 2.39
CA LEU A 156 6.92 12.61 2.19
C LEU A 156 7.97 13.73 2.28
N GLN A 157 8.89 13.71 3.25
CA GLN A 157 9.94 14.72 3.35
C GLN A 157 10.82 14.78 2.10
N LEU A 158 11.24 13.63 1.58
CA LEU A 158 12.03 13.56 0.35
C LEU A 158 11.24 14.11 -0.85
N ILE A 159 9.97 13.72 -0.99
CA ILE A 159 9.11 14.19 -2.08
C ILE A 159 8.94 15.71 -2.03
N HIS A 160 8.59 16.28 -0.88
CA HIS A 160 8.43 17.73 -0.74
C HIS A 160 9.73 18.49 -1.06
N GLY A 161 10.87 17.92 -0.68
CA GLY A 161 12.18 18.45 -1.05
C GLY A 161 12.41 18.49 -2.56
N GLU A 162 12.06 17.42 -3.29
CA GLU A 162 12.18 17.39 -4.75
C GLU A 162 11.16 18.31 -5.45
N LEU A 163 9.90 18.32 -5.01
CA LEU A 163 8.88 19.24 -5.52
C LEU A 163 9.29 20.71 -5.34
N SER A 164 9.91 21.05 -4.20
CA SER A 164 10.42 22.41 -3.95
C SER A 164 11.54 22.80 -4.91
N LYS A 165 12.45 21.87 -5.27
CA LYS A 165 13.49 22.13 -6.28
C LYS A 165 12.91 22.37 -7.67
N LEU A 166 11.76 21.75 -7.97
CA LEU A 166 11.00 21.95 -9.21
C LEU A 166 10.15 23.23 -9.18
N GLY A 167 10.23 24.04 -8.10
CA GLY A 167 9.46 25.27 -7.94
C GLY A 167 8.00 25.04 -7.54
N ILE A 168 7.61 23.82 -7.17
CA ILE A 168 6.26 23.50 -6.73
C ILE A 168 6.15 23.78 -5.23
N VAL A 169 5.76 25.01 -4.92
CA VAL A 169 5.50 25.51 -3.56
C VAL A 169 4.03 25.92 -3.41
N ASP A 170 3.61 26.40 -2.24
CA ASP A 170 2.23 26.81 -2.00
C ASP A 170 1.73 27.85 -3.02
N GLY A 171 0.51 27.65 -3.52
CA GLY A 171 -0.12 28.51 -4.53
C GLY A 171 0.24 28.20 -5.98
N VAL A 172 1.25 27.37 -6.25
CA VAL A 172 1.60 26.94 -7.61
C VAL A 172 0.56 25.93 -8.12
N THR A 173 0.05 26.17 -9.31
CA THR A 173 -0.92 25.33 -10.02
C THR A 173 -0.29 24.70 -11.27
N GLU A 174 -0.97 23.71 -11.86
CA GLU A 174 -0.52 23.04 -13.07
C GLU A 174 -0.25 23.99 -14.24
N ALA A 175 -1.06 25.05 -14.38
CA ALA A 175 -0.90 26.06 -15.42
C ALA A 175 0.42 26.86 -15.29
N ASN A 176 1.07 26.81 -14.12
CA ASN A 176 2.36 27.47 -13.89
C ASN A 176 3.56 26.55 -14.25
N LEU A 177 3.33 25.27 -14.54
CA LEU A 177 4.42 24.34 -14.83
C LEU A 177 4.95 24.52 -16.25
N GLU A 178 6.28 24.55 -16.37
CA GLU A 178 6.95 24.40 -17.66
C GLU A 178 6.80 22.97 -18.18
N HIS A 179 6.64 22.81 -19.50
CA HIS A 179 6.45 21.50 -20.13
C HIS A 179 7.57 20.48 -19.82
N SER A 180 8.80 20.96 -19.66
CA SER A 180 9.97 20.14 -19.25
C SER A 180 9.82 19.55 -17.85
N THR A 181 9.08 20.21 -16.96
CA THR A 181 8.95 19.88 -15.53
C THR A 181 7.76 18.96 -15.25
N ILE A 182 6.74 18.94 -16.12
CA ILE A 182 5.49 18.19 -15.94
C ILE A 182 5.74 16.71 -15.62
N TRP A 183 6.64 16.05 -16.35
CA TRP A 183 6.91 14.62 -16.15
C TRP A 183 7.53 14.30 -14.80
N THR A 184 8.55 15.05 -14.40
CA THR A 184 9.24 14.85 -13.12
C THR A 184 8.35 15.25 -11.96
N ALA A 185 7.61 16.36 -12.09
CA ALA A 185 6.60 16.77 -11.12
C ALA A 185 5.52 15.70 -10.95
N GLY A 186 4.98 15.18 -12.05
CA GLY A 186 3.94 14.16 -12.05
C GLY A 186 4.36 12.88 -11.33
N LEU A 187 5.60 12.42 -11.55
CA LEU A 187 6.16 11.29 -10.80
C LEU A 187 6.08 11.51 -9.28
N TYR A 188 6.58 12.65 -8.79
CA TYR A 188 6.60 12.95 -7.37
C TYR A 188 5.22 13.22 -6.78
N LEU A 189 4.32 13.86 -7.53
CA LEU A 189 2.93 14.09 -7.13
C LEU A 189 2.14 12.77 -7.01
N MET A 190 2.35 11.83 -7.94
CA MET A 190 1.75 10.49 -7.85
C MET A 190 2.26 9.72 -6.64
N LEU A 191 3.58 9.74 -6.38
CA LEU A 191 4.15 9.13 -5.18
C LEU A 191 3.61 9.78 -3.91
N LEU A 192 3.44 11.11 -3.90
CA LEU A 192 2.86 11.85 -2.78
C LEU A 192 1.46 11.33 -2.45
N LEU A 193 0.59 11.19 -3.46
CA LEU A 193 -0.76 10.66 -3.23
C LEU A 193 -0.75 9.22 -2.74
N GLN A 194 0.17 8.36 -3.20
CA GLN A 194 0.32 6.99 -2.68
C GLN A 194 0.72 6.96 -1.19
N PHE A 195 1.58 7.89 -0.75
CA PHE A 195 1.92 8.01 0.67
C PHE A 195 0.76 8.56 1.50
N LEU A 196 0.03 9.55 1.00
CA LEU A 196 -1.14 10.10 1.69
C LEU A 196 -2.27 9.06 1.79
N GLU A 197 -2.52 8.27 0.74
CA GLU A 197 -3.47 7.15 0.77
C GLU A 197 -3.14 6.18 1.92
N ASN A 198 -1.88 5.74 1.99
CA ASN A 198 -1.46 4.82 3.05
C ASN A 198 -1.48 5.48 4.44
N LYS A 199 -1.23 6.79 4.54
CA LYS A 199 -1.39 7.55 5.79
C LYS A 199 -2.85 7.51 6.25
N VAL A 200 -3.79 7.91 5.39
CA VAL A 200 -5.23 7.88 5.69
C VAL A 200 -5.65 6.48 6.17
N ALA A 201 -5.26 5.43 5.45
CA ALA A 201 -5.64 4.07 5.82
C ALA A 201 -5.07 3.61 7.18
N VAL A 202 -3.84 4.02 7.53
CA VAL A 202 -3.26 3.73 8.84
C VAL A 202 -3.99 4.50 9.94
N GLU A 203 -4.21 5.81 9.76
CA GLU A 203 -4.83 6.64 10.80
C GLU A 203 -6.29 6.27 11.03
N LEU A 204 -7.06 5.95 9.97
CA LEU A 204 -8.43 5.43 10.12
C LEU A 204 -8.47 4.12 10.90
N THR A 205 -7.53 3.19 10.64
CA THR A 205 -7.45 1.91 11.38
C THR A 205 -7.18 2.14 12.87
N ARG A 206 -6.38 3.15 13.19
CA ARG A 206 -6.03 3.54 14.56
C ARG A 206 -7.09 4.43 15.23
N SER A 207 -8.18 4.73 14.54
CA SER A 207 -9.20 5.68 15.00
C SER A 207 -8.64 7.09 15.28
N GLU A 208 -7.62 7.50 14.51
CA GLU A 208 -7.04 8.85 14.50
C GLU A 208 -7.67 9.66 13.36
N PHE A 209 -8.91 10.09 13.58
CA PHE A 209 -9.76 10.64 12.52
C PHE A 209 -9.30 12.02 12.04
N VAL A 210 -8.76 12.86 12.92
CA VAL A 210 -8.31 14.23 12.57
C VAL A 210 -7.11 14.15 11.63
N GLU A 211 -6.15 13.29 11.94
CA GLU A 211 -4.95 13.06 11.14
C GLU A 211 -5.30 12.46 9.76
N ALA A 212 -6.33 11.61 9.71
CA ALA A 212 -6.88 11.11 8.44
C ALA A 212 -7.53 12.24 7.62
N GLN A 213 -8.30 13.13 8.25
CA GLN A 213 -8.89 14.30 7.58
C GLN A 213 -7.80 15.23 7.02
N GLU A 214 -6.76 15.53 7.79
CA GLU A 214 -5.66 16.40 7.34
C GLU A 214 -4.96 15.83 6.10
N ALA A 215 -4.70 14.53 6.08
CA ALA A 215 -4.11 13.87 4.93
C ALA A 215 -5.04 13.89 3.71
N LEU A 216 -6.34 13.63 3.91
CA LEU A 216 -7.37 13.74 2.85
C LEU A 216 -7.49 15.16 2.29
N ALA A 217 -7.50 16.17 3.16
CA ALA A 217 -7.54 17.58 2.77
C ALA A 217 -6.31 17.96 1.93
N GLN A 218 -5.13 17.45 2.30
CA GLN A 218 -3.92 17.59 1.48
C GLN A 218 -4.10 16.94 0.11
N MET A 219 -4.61 15.71 0.02
CA MET A 219 -4.85 15.04 -1.27
C MET A 219 -5.80 15.86 -2.16
N LYS A 220 -6.90 16.38 -1.60
CA LYS A 220 -7.84 17.25 -2.33
C LYS A 220 -7.18 18.54 -2.82
N ASN A 221 -6.35 19.16 -1.98
CA ASN A 221 -5.60 20.36 -2.34
C ASN A 221 -4.66 20.09 -3.52
N TRP A 222 -3.90 18.99 -3.47
CA TRP A 222 -3.01 18.59 -4.57
C TRP A 222 -3.77 18.30 -5.86
N LEU A 223 -4.88 17.55 -5.80
CA LEU A 223 -5.72 17.28 -6.97
C LEU A 223 -6.28 18.57 -7.58
N THR A 224 -6.74 19.51 -6.74
CA THR A 224 -7.29 20.81 -7.22
C THR A 224 -6.20 21.65 -7.91
N ARG A 225 -4.96 21.58 -7.43
CA ARG A 225 -3.82 22.32 -8.01
C ARG A 225 -3.24 21.66 -9.27
N PHE A 226 -3.27 20.32 -9.34
CA PHE A 226 -2.69 19.52 -10.43
C PHE A 226 -3.69 18.53 -11.03
N PRO A 227 -4.80 19.03 -11.57
CA PRO A 227 -5.96 18.20 -11.92
C PRO A 227 -5.70 17.21 -13.05
N THR A 228 -4.98 17.59 -14.11
CA THR A 228 -4.76 16.70 -15.25
C THR A 228 -3.67 15.69 -14.94
N ILE A 229 -2.62 16.08 -14.20
CA ILE A 229 -1.58 15.17 -13.73
C ILE A 229 -2.15 14.11 -12.77
N LEU A 230 -3.04 14.51 -11.85
CA LEU A 230 -3.54 13.66 -10.78
C LEU A 230 -4.94 13.07 -11.05
N GLN A 231 -5.47 13.21 -12.27
CA GLN A 231 -6.81 12.72 -12.62
C GLN A 231 -7.02 11.23 -12.28
N GLY A 232 -5.98 10.41 -12.45
CA GLY A 232 -6.03 8.97 -12.15
C GLY A 232 -6.13 8.63 -10.66
N CYS A 233 -6.10 9.62 -9.77
CA CYS A 233 -6.26 9.45 -8.33
C CYS A 233 -7.62 9.94 -7.81
N GLU A 234 -8.48 10.50 -8.66
CA GLU A 234 -9.80 11.01 -8.25
C GLU A 234 -10.65 9.92 -7.60
N ASN A 235 -10.68 8.72 -8.20
CA ASN A 235 -11.37 7.55 -7.66
C ASN A 235 -10.84 7.14 -6.28
N THR A 236 -9.51 7.15 -6.09
CA THR A 236 -8.89 6.80 -4.80
C THR A 236 -9.25 7.83 -3.74
N ILE A 237 -9.23 9.12 -4.07
CA ILE A 237 -9.60 10.19 -3.12
C ILE A 237 -11.07 10.05 -2.73
N GLU A 238 -11.98 9.84 -3.69
CA GLU A 238 -13.40 9.61 -3.39
C GLU A 238 -13.61 8.34 -2.55
N MET A 239 -12.91 7.25 -2.85
CA MET A 239 -12.97 6.03 -2.03
C MET A 239 -12.53 6.30 -0.59
N LEU A 240 -11.42 7.03 -0.39
CA LEU A 240 -10.92 7.36 0.96
C LEU A 240 -11.86 8.31 1.72
N ARG A 241 -12.53 9.24 1.03
CA ARG A 241 -13.62 10.04 1.63
C ARG A 241 -14.75 9.15 2.12
N GLY A 242 -15.13 8.14 1.34
CA GLY A 242 -16.09 7.13 1.76
C GLY A 242 -15.64 6.35 3.00
N GLN A 243 -14.37 5.95 3.05
CA GLN A 243 -13.81 5.26 4.22
C GLN A 243 -13.83 6.14 5.47
N TYR A 244 -13.45 7.41 5.34
CA TYR A 244 -13.53 8.37 6.43
C TYR A 244 -14.98 8.56 6.91
N ALA A 245 -15.91 8.85 6.00
CA ALA A 245 -17.33 9.01 6.30
C ALA A 245 -17.91 7.77 7.01
N HIS A 246 -17.53 6.57 6.56
CA HIS A 246 -17.93 5.31 7.18
C HIS A 246 -17.38 5.21 8.62
N SER A 247 -16.10 5.50 8.82
CA SER A 247 -15.44 5.43 10.13
C SER A 247 -16.02 6.37 11.17
N VAL A 248 -16.63 7.49 10.73
CA VAL A 248 -17.33 8.44 11.61
C VAL A 248 -18.85 8.24 11.61
N GLY A 249 -19.37 7.14 11.05
CA GLY A 249 -20.81 6.81 11.12
C GLY A 249 -21.72 7.56 10.15
N CYS A 250 -21.18 8.33 9.20
CA CYS A 250 -21.92 8.96 8.12
C CYS A 250 -22.15 7.96 6.97
N PHE A 251 -23.00 6.95 7.19
CA PHE A 251 -23.11 5.79 6.28
C PHE A 251 -23.72 6.12 4.92
N ASP A 252 -24.66 7.07 4.84
CA ASP A 252 -25.25 7.47 3.55
C ASP A 252 -24.23 8.25 2.71
N GLU A 253 -23.46 9.13 3.33
CA GLU A 253 -22.34 9.86 2.71
C GLU A 253 -21.25 8.88 2.26
N ALA A 254 -20.92 7.91 3.10
CA ALA A 254 -19.95 6.87 2.76
C ALA A 254 -20.36 6.08 1.52
N ALA A 255 -21.59 5.56 1.50
CA ALA A 255 -22.12 4.82 0.35
C ALA A 255 -22.12 5.67 -0.93
N PHE A 256 -22.49 6.94 -0.84
CA PHE A 256 -22.41 7.88 -1.96
C PHE A 256 -20.98 7.96 -2.52
N HIS A 257 -19.99 8.22 -1.68
CA HIS A 257 -18.60 8.36 -2.12
C HIS A 257 -18.02 7.08 -2.72
N PHE A 258 -18.36 5.92 -2.17
CA PHE A 258 -17.94 4.63 -2.75
C PHE A 258 -18.52 4.41 -4.15
N LEU A 259 -19.80 4.69 -4.36
CA LEU A 259 -20.44 4.55 -5.67
C LEU A 259 -19.94 5.58 -6.69
N GLU A 260 -19.52 6.76 -6.24
CA GLU A 260 -18.84 7.74 -7.10
C GLU A 260 -17.44 7.28 -7.50
N ALA A 261 -16.67 6.73 -6.56
CA ALA A 261 -15.36 6.15 -6.84
C ALA A 261 -15.43 4.98 -7.84
N GLU A 262 -16.48 4.15 -7.74
CA GLU A 262 -16.76 3.08 -8.70
C GLU A 262 -16.93 3.61 -10.13
N ARG A 263 -17.65 4.72 -10.30
CA ARG A 263 -17.91 5.34 -11.62
C ARG A 263 -16.67 5.98 -12.23
N LEU A 264 -15.69 6.34 -11.41
CA LEU A 264 -14.46 7.01 -11.84
C LEU A 264 -13.35 6.05 -12.28
N THR A 265 -13.54 4.74 -12.08
CA THR A 265 -12.50 3.75 -12.36
C THR A 265 -12.96 2.69 -13.35
N GLU A 266 -12.06 2.31 -14.26
CA GLU A 266 -12.28 1.21 -15.20
C GLU A 266 -11.82 -0.14 -14.63
N SER A 267 -11.07 -0.13 -13.52
CA SER A 267 -10.57 -1.36 -12.91
C SER A 267 -11.70 -2.12 -12.22
N ARG A 268 -12.00 -3.33 -12.73
CA ARG A 268 -13.03 -4.22 -12.15
C ARG A 268 -12.76 -4.58 -10.69
N SER A 269 -11.49 -4.71 -10.32
CA SER A 269 -11.05 -4.96 -8.95
C SER A 269 -11.43 -3.79 -8.04
N MET A 270 -11.15 -2.55 -8.46
CA MET A 270 -11.50 -1.35 -7.70
C MET A 270 -13.02 -1.16 -7.62
N GLN A 271 -13.75 -1.36 -8.73
CA GLN A 271 -15.21 -1.29 -8.76
C GLN A 271 -15.83 -2.26 -7.73
N SER A 272 -15.36 -3.50 -7.71
CA SER A 272 -15.84 -4.53 -6.77
C SER A 272 -15.55 -4.17 -5.32
N MET A 273 -14.38 -3.58 -5.04
CA MET A 273 -14.04 -3.12 -3.69
C MET A 273 -14.93 -1.94 -3.26
N CYS A 274 -15.21 -1.00 -4.15
CA CYS A 274 -16.14 0.12 -3.88
C CYS A 274 -17.55 -0.39 -3.56
N GLN A 275 -18.07 -1.34 -4.34
CA GLN A 275 -19.36 -1.99 -4.09
C GLN A 275 -19.38 -2.70 -2.73
N VAL A 276 -18.30 -3.41 -2.39
CA VAL A 276 -18.13 -4.04 -1.08
C VAL A 276 -18.19 -3.01 0.05
N TYR A 277 -17.46 -1.90 -0.06
CA TYR A 277 -17.47 -0.85 0.97
C TYR A 277 -18.82 -0.14 1.10
N ALA A 278 -19.49 0.13 -0.02
CA ALA A 278 -20.86 0.66 -0.03
C ALA A 278 -21.83 -0.30 0.67
N ALA A 279 -21.75 -1.60 0.36
CA ALA A 279 -22.58 -2.62 0.98
C ALA A 279 -22.36 -2.74 2.49
N VAL A 280 -21.12 -2.62 2.98
CA VAL A 280 -20.84 -2.57 4.42
C VAL A 280 -21.53 -1.36 5.07
N SER A 281 -21.47 -0.19 4.43
CA SER A 281 -22.14 1.02 4.92
C SER A 281 -23.66 0.84 5.00
N TYR A 282 -24.27 0.24 3.98
CA TYR A 282 -25.70 -0.09 4.01
C TYR A 282 -26.06 -1.12 5.09
N ILE A 283 -25.22 -2.15 5.31
CA ILE A 283 -25.44 -3.12 6.40
C ILE A 283 -25.41 -2.42 7.76
N CYS A 284 -24.52 -1.44 7.96
CA CYS A 284 -24.40 -0.68 9.20
C CYS A 284 -25.64 0.19 9.50
N LYS A 285 -26.40 0.62 8.49
CA LYS A 285 -27.68 1.34 8.71
C LYS A 285 -28.74 0.47 9.40
N GLY A 286 -28.70 -0.85 9.20
CA GLY A 286 -29.50 -1.81 9.96
C GLY A 286 -30.93 -2.03 9.47
N ASP A 287 -31.45 -1.21 8.57
CA ASP A 287 -32.80 -1.37 8.02
C ASP A 287 -32.86 -2.39 6.87
N ALA A 288 -34.08 -2.88 6.58
CA ALA A 288 -34.31 -3.92 5.59
C ALA A 288 -34.07 -3.45 4.15
N GLU A 289 -34.35 -2.17 3.85
CA GLU A 289 -34.15 -1.58 2.52
C GLU A 289 -32.65 -1.49 2.22
N SER A 290 -31.86 -0.94 3.15
CA SER A 290 -30.40 -0.88 3.04
C SER A 290 -29.78 -2.29 2.94
N THR A 291 -30.32 -3.28 3.68
CA THR A 291 -29.86 -4.68 3.55
C THR A 291 -30.12 -5.26 2.16
N SER A 292 -31.24 -4.90 1.53
CA SER A 292 -31.53 -5.28 0.13
C SER A 292 -30.55 -4.61 -0.85
N GLN A 293 -30.27 -3.32 -0.67
CA GLN A 293 -29.30 -2.58 -1.48
C GLN A 293 -27.89 -3.19 -1.38
N ALA A 294 -27.46 -3.55 -0.17
CA ALA A 294 -26.18 -4.24 0.04
C ALA A 294 -26.11 -5.59 -0.69
N LEU A 295 -27.21 -6.35 -0.73
CA LEU A 295 -27.28 -7.62 -1.44
C LEU A 295 -27.22 -7.43 -2.97
N GLU A 296 -27.90 -6.41 -3.49
CA GLU A 296 -27.87 -6.08 -4.92
C GLU A 296 -26.46 -5.72 -5.41
N LEU A 297 -25.70 -5.00 -4.59
CA LEU A 297 -24.32 -4.63 -4.89
C LEU A 297 -23.36 -5.83 -4.85
N VAL A 298 -23.43 -6.65 -3.79
CA VAL A 298 -22.44 -7.71 -3.57
C VAL A 298 -22.79 -9.00 -4.32
N GLY A 299 -24.07 -9.25 -4.58
CA GLY A 299 -24.54 -10.49 -5.24
C GLY A 299 -23.85 -10.79 -6.58
N PRO A 300 -23.74 -9.83 -7.52
CA PRO A 300 -22.98 -10.01 -8.76
C PRO A 300 -21.49 -10.30 -8.51
N ALA A 301 -20.83 -9.51 -7.67
CA ALA A 301 -19.41 -9.68 -7.36
C ALA A 301 -19.12 -11.05 -6.72
N TYR A 302 -20.03 -11.54 -5.88
CA TYR A 302 -19.95 -12.88 -5.28
C TYR A 302 -19.97 -14.00 -6.32
N ARG A 303 -20.79 -13.88 -7.38
CA ARG A 303 -20.87 -14.89 -8.45
C ARG A 303 -19.61 -14.93 -9.31
N THR A 304 -18.86 -13.84 -9.39
CA THR A 304 -17.65 -13.72 -10.23
C THR A 304 -16.36 -13.67 -9.42
N MET A 305 -16.39 -13.87 -8.09
CA MET A 305 -15.25 -13.64 -7.22
C MET A 305 -14.02 -14.53 -7.52
N ASP A 306 -14.23 -15.71 -8.11
CA ASP A 306 -13.13 -16.61 -8.48
C ASP A 306 -12.40 -16.18 -9.76
N SER A 307 -12.89 -15.14 -10.46
CA SER A 307 -12.21 -14.56 -11.63
C SER A 307 -11.14 -13.52 -11.28
N PHE A 308 -11.07 -13.06 -10.02
CA PHE A 308 -10.05 -12.11 -9.60
C PHE A 308 -8.68 -12.78 -9.44
N VAL A 309 -7.63 -12.11 -9.90
CA VAL A 309 -6.24 -12.57 -9.78
C VAL A 309 -5.77 -12.56 -8.32
N GLY A 310 -6.15 -11.53 -7.56
CA GLY A 310 -5.82 -11.37 -6.15
C GLY A 310 -6.88 -11.95 -5.21
N VAL A 311 -6.45 -12.37 -4.02
CA VAL A 311 -7.38 -12.93 -3.02
C VAL A 311 -8.02 -11.87 -2.12
N ARG A 312 -7.59 -10.61 -2.22
CA ARG A 312 -8.14 -9.49 -1.42
C ARG A 312 -9.62 -9.29 -1.69
N GLU A 313 -10.00 -9.12 -2.96
CA GLU A 313 -11.38 -8.91 -3.40
C GLU A 313 -12.25 -10.07 -2.96
N LYS A 314 -11.82 -11.31 -3.26
CA LYS A 314 -12.50 -12.54 -2.87
C LYS A 314 -12.77 -12.60 -1.37
N THR A 315 -11.76 -12.32 -0.55
CA THR A 315 -11.90 -12.34 0.90
C THR A 315 -12.89 -11.26 1.36
N CYS A 316 -12.76 -10.01 0.92
CA CYS A 316 -13.69 -8.94 1.30
C CYS A 316 -15.14 -9.24 0.87
N ILE A 317 -15.35 -9.79 -0.32
CA ILE A 317 -16.67 -10.21 -0.81
C ILE A 317 -17.26 -11.31 0.08
N ILE A 318 -16.47 -12.34 0.43
CA ILE A 318 -16.92 -13.41 1.34
C ILE A 318 -17.28 -12.86 2.71
N PHE A 319 -16.52 -11.89 3.22
CA PHE A 319 -16.78 -11.24 4.50
C PHE A 319 -18.16 -10.57 4.50
N VAL A 320 -18.42 -9.69 3.53
CA VAL A 320 -19.70 -8.96 3.45
C VAL A 320 -20.87 -9.90 3.17
N TYR A 321 -20.69 -10.88 2.29
CA TYR A 321 -21.72 -11.87 2.04
C TYR A 321 -22.06 -12.70 3.29
N GLY A 322 -21.06 -13.01 4.11
CA GLY A 322 -21.26 -13.63 5.42
C GLY A 322 -22.13 -12.77 6.35
N LEU A 323 -21.87 -11.46 6.41
CA LEU A 323 -22.70 -10.51 7.17
C LEU A 323 -24.15 -10.48 6.68
N LEU A 324 -24.36 -10.48 5.35
CA LEU A 324 -25.71 -10.51 4.76
C LEU A 324 -26.47 -11.79 5.14
N LEU A 325 -25.81 -12.95 5.11
CA LEU A 325 -26.41 -14.22 5.55
C LEU A 325 -26.82 -14.19 7.02
N MET A 326 -26.07 -13.51 7.88
CA MET A 326 -26.46 -13.30 9.28
C MET A 326 -27.73 -12.46 9.38
N ARG A 327 -27.82 -11.36 8.62
CA ARG A 327 -29.02 -10.50 8.57
C ARG A 327 -30.24 -11.23 8.01
N GLN A 328 -30.04 -12.23 7.17
CA GLN A 328 -31.09 -13.09 6.63
C GLN A 328 -31.44 -14.30 7.54
N HIS A 329 -30.97 -14.31 8.79
CA HIS A 329 -31.19 -15.41 9.74
C HIS A 329 -30.71 -16.79 9.26
N ASN A 330 -29.60 -16.82 8.50
CA ASN A 330 -28.94 -18.06 8.09
C ASN A 330 -27.53 -18.21 8.71
N PRO A 331 -27.45 -18.38 10.05
CA PRO A 331 -26.17 -18.34 10.78
C PRO A 331 -25.23 -19.51 10.46
N GLN A 332 -25.76 -20.67 10.07
CA GLN A 332 -24.94 -21.84 9.75
C GLN A 332 -24.16 -21.65 8.45
N GLU A 333 -24.83 -21.19 7.39
CA GLU A 333 -24.16 -20.89 6.12
C GLU A 333 -23.20 -19.71 6.28
N ALA A 334 -23.59 -18.67 7.04
CA ALA A 334 -22.71 -17.55 7.36
C ALA A 334 -21.40 -18.03 8.00
N ARG A 335 -21.47 -18.91 9.01
CA ARG A 335 -20.31 -19.47 9.69
C ARG A 335 -19.38 -20.23 8.73
N LEU A 336 -19.93 -21.07 7.85
CA LEU A 336 -19.15 -21.83 6.86
C LEU A 336 -18.39 -20.89 5.91
N ARG A 337 -19.07 -19.87 5.38
CA ARG A 337 -18.46 -18.89 4.46
C ARG A 337 -17.39 -18.06 5.15
N LEU A 338 -17.69 -17.53 6.34
CA LEU A 338 -16.77 -16.69 7.10
C LEU A 338 -15.52 -17.46 7.55
N ALA A 339 -15.66 -18.72 7.99
CA ALA A 339 -14.51 -19.56 8.34
C ALA A 339 -13.58 -19.81 7.13
N SER A 340 -14.16 -20.02 5.94
CA SER A 340 -13.39 -20.14 4.70
C SER A 340 -12.65 -18.84 4.35
N GLY A 341 -13.33 -17.70 4.48
CA GLY A 341 -12.75 -16.36 4.27
C GLY A 341 -11.60 -16.06 5.24
N LEU A 342 -11.78 -16.34 6.53
CA LEU A 342 -10.75 -16.20 7.57
C LEU A 342 -9.49 -16.98 7.23
N ARG A 343 -9.63 -18.23 6.76
CA ARG A 343 -8.48 -19.05 6.36
C ARG A 343 -7.66 -18.38 5.27
N ILE A 344 -8.32 -17.82 4.26
CA ILE A 344 -7.65 -17.08 3.16
C ILE A 344 -7.00 -15.79 3.70
N ALA A 345 -7.72 -15.02 4.51
CA ALA A 345 -7.22 -13.78 5.10
C ALA A 345 -5.95 -14.00 5.94
N HIS A 346 -5.95 -15.02 6.78
CA HIS A 346 -4.84 -15.33 7.67
C HIS A 346 -3.64 -15.94 6.91
N GLN A 347 -3.88 -16.91 6.01
CA GLN A 347 -2.79 -17.65 5.38
C GLN A 347 -2.15 -16.93 4.19
N GLN A 348 -2.91 -16.12 3.45
CA GLN A 348 -2.46 -15.53 2.19
C GLN A 348 -2.32 -14.02 2.28
N LEU A 349 -3.33 -13.30 2.80
CA LEU A 349 -3.28 -11.85 2.88
C LEU A 349 -2.37 -11.33 4.00
N GLY A 350 -2.31 -12.04 5.13
CA GLY A 350 -1.60 -11.55 6.32
C GLY A 350 -2.16 -10.22 6.84
N ASN A 351 -3.39 -9.86 6.46
CA ASN A 351 -4.07 -8.64 6.89
C ASN A 351 -4.71 -8.87 8.26
N ILE A 352 -4.03 -8.45 9.32
CA ILE A 352 -4.49 -8.74 10.69
C ILE A 352 -5.74 -7.95 11.08
N GLN A 353 -6.00 -6.79 10.45
CA GLN A 353 -7.24 -6.04 10.65
C GLN A 353 -8.42 -6.86 10.13
N LEU A 354 -8.33 -7.34 8.89
CA LEU A 354 -9.38 -8.17 8.29
C LEU A 354 -9.57 -9.49 9.06
N VAL A 355 -8.47 -10.11 9.51
CA VAL A 355 -8.53 -11.31 10.39
C VAL A 355 -9.27 -10.99 11.69
N SER A 356 -8.99 -9.86 12.34
CA SER A 356 -9.71 -9.40 13.54
C SER A 356 -11.20 -9.23 13.26
N GLN A 357 -11.58 -8.64 12.12
CA GLN A 357 -12.98 -8.50 11.74
C GLN A 357 -13.66 -9.87 11.59
N TYR A 358 -13.06 -10.80 10.85
CA TYR A 358 -13.58 -12.17 10.71
C TYR A 358 -13.77 -12.88 12.04
N LEU A 359 -12.78 -12.79 12.94
CA LEU A 359 -12.86 -13.40 14.26
C LEU A 359 -13.99 -12.78 15.09
N THR A 360 -14.17 -11.46 15.04
CA THR A 360 -15.26 -10.77 15.76
C THR A 360 -16.62 -11.30 15.32
N ILE A 361 -16.85 -11.43 14.00
CA ILE A 361 -18.11 -11.97 13.47
C ILE A 361 -18.29 -13.44 13.82
N LEU A 362 -17.25 -14.26 13.67
CA LEU A 362 -17.32 -15.69 13.99
C LEU A 362 -17.55 -15.92 15.49
N GLY A 363 -16.97 -15.10 16.35
CA GLY A 363 -17.21 -15.12 17.80
C GLY A 363 -18.65 -14.75 18.14
N THR A 364 -19.19 -13.72 17.49
CA THR A 364 -20.60 -13.32 17.60
C THR A 364 -21.52 -14.47 17.17
N LEU A 365 -21.22 -15.12 16.04
CA LEU A 365 -21.97 -16.27 15.55
C LEU A 365 -21.90 -17.48 16.48
N ALA A 366 -20.73 -17.78 17.05
CA ALA A 366 -20.59 -18.86 18.00
C ALA A 366 -21.47 -18.63 19.23
N LEU A 367 -21.54 -17.39 19.74
CA LEU A 367 -22.43 -17.01 20.83
C LEU A 367 -23.91 -17.17 20.45
N GLN A 368 -24.32 -16.69 19.27
CA GLN A 368 -25.69 -16.88 18.75
C GLN A 368 -26.08 -18.35 18.58
N LEU A 369 -25.11 -19.24 18.40
CA LEU A 369 -25.30 -20.69 18.33
C LEU A 369 -25.12 -21.40 19.67
N HIS A 370 -25.05 -20.63 20.77
CA HIS A 370 -24.85 -21.08 22.15
C HIS A 370 -23.57 -21.90 22.38
N ASP A 371 -22.53 -21.66 21.57
CA ASP A 371 -21.18 -22.21 21.77
C ASP A 371 -20.30 -21.19 22.49
N CYS A 372 -20.59 -20.99 23.78
CA CYS A 372 -19.88 -20.05 24.65
C CYS A 372 -18.36 -20.30 24.72
N GLY A 373 -17.94 -21.57 24.70
CA GLY A 373 -16.54 -21.95 24.79
C GLY A 373 -15.75 -21.51 23.56
N GLN A 374 -16.29 -21.80 22.36
CA GLN A 374 -15.68 -21.35 21.11
C GLN A 374 -15.72 -19.82 20.97
N ALA A 375 -16.86 -19.20 21.32
CA ALA A 375 -17.02 -17.74 21.26
C ALA A 375 -15.92 -17.04 22.09
N ARG A 376 -15.71 -17.49 23.33
CA ARG A 376 -14.69 -16.93 24.24
C ARG A 376 -13.30 -16.91 23.62
N GLU A 377 -12.83 -18.04 23.08
CA GLU A 377 -11.46 -18.17 22.56
C GLU A 377 -11.25 -17.40 21.26
N ILE A 378 -12.25 -17.39 20.38
CA ILE A 378 -12.23 -16.60 19.15
C ILE A 378 -12.18 -15.11 19.47
N LEU A 379 -13.04 -14.64 20.38
CA LEU A 379 -13.12 -13.21 20.75
C LEU A 379 -11.85 -12.73 21.46
N LYS A 380 -11.20 -13.56 22.29
CA LYS A 380 -9.91 -13.20 22.92
C LYS A 380 -8.82 -12.96 21.87
N SER A 381 -8.76 -13.83 20.87
CA SER A 381 -7.83 -13.71 19.75
C SER A 381 -8.11 -12.42 18.96
N SER A 382 -9.39 -12.14 18.68
CA SER A 382 -9.82 -10.91 18.02
C SER A 382 -9.42 -9.66 18.81
N LEU A 383 -9.69 -9.64 20.12
CA LEU A 383 -9.40 -8.48 20.96
C LEU A 383 -7.90 -8.15 21.01
N THR A 384 -7.05 -9.18 20.99
CA THR A 384 -5.60 -9.02 20.96
C THR A 384 -5.14 -8.32 19.67
N LEU A 385 -5.71 -8.70 18.52
CA LEU A 385 -5.41 -8.06 17.24
C LEU A 385 -5.95 -6.62 17.20
N ALA A 386 -7.19 -6.40 17.62
CA ALA A 386 -7.81 -5.07 17.65
C ALA A 386 -7.02 -4.10 18.57
N LYS A 387 -6.54 -4.56 19.72
CA LYS A 387 -5.65 -3.79 20.61
C LYS A 387 -4.31 -3.45 19.95
N THR A 388 -3.70 -4.40 19.23
CA THR A 388 -2.44 -4.20 18.50
C THR A 388 -2.59 -3.13 17.42
N LEU A 389 -3.77 -3.07 16.79
CA LEU A 389 -4.10 -2.13 15.72
C LEU A 389 -4.58 -0.76 16.23
N TYR A 390 -4.83 -0.61 17.53
CA TYR A 390 -5.52 0.56 18.09
C TYR A 390 -6.91 0.77 17.45
N ASP A 391 -7.57 -0.31 17.02
CA ASP A 391 -8.90 -0.28 16.40
C ASP A 391 -9.94 -0.22 17.51
N ILE A 392 -10.36 1.00 17.87
CA ILE A 392 -11.26 1.25 19.00
C ILE A 392 -12.69 0.75 18.70
N PRO A 393 -13.30 1.02 17.54
CA PRO A 393 -14.62 0.50 17.21
C PRO A 393 -14.71 -1.03 17.34
N THR A 394 -13.69 -1.74 16.84
CA THR A 394 -13.67 -3.20 16.93
C THR A 394 -13.44 -3.69 18.35
N GLN A 395 -12.61 -3.00 19.15
CA GLN A 395 -12.48 -3.29 20.58
C GLN A 395 -13.84 -3.16 21.29
N ILE A 396 -14.59 -2.07 21.06
CA ILE A 396 -15.91 -1.86 21.67
C ILE A 396 -16.86 -2.99 21.27
N TRP A 397 -16.94 -3.34 19.99
CA TRP A 397 -17.79 -4.44 19.53
C TRP A 397 -17.43 -5.76 20.24
N ILE A 398 -16.15 -6.15 20.25
CA ILE A 398 -15.75 -7.40 20.90
C ILE A 398 -16.10 -7.39 22.40
N LEU A 399 -15.92 -6.25 23.07
CA LEU A 399 -16.27 -6.10 24.48
C LEU A 399 -17.78 -6.20 24.70
N SER A 400 -18.60 -5.64 23.82
CA SER A 400 -20.06 -5.77 23.90
C SER A 400 -20.48 -7.25 23.80
N VAL A 401 -19.86 -8.02 22.91
CA VAL A 401 -20.11 -9.47 22.78
C VAL A 401 -19.59 -10.25 24.00
N PHE A 402 -18.46 -9.84 24.59
CA PHE A 402 -18.00 -10.42 25.85
C PHE A 402 -18.97 -10.16 27.01
N THR A 403 -19.54 -8.96 27.09
CA THR A 403 -20.56 -8.63 28.11
C THR A 403 -21.77 -9.57 27.98
N GLU A 404 -22.24 -9.84 26.76
CA GLU A 404 -23.31 -10.81 26.49
C GLU A 404 -22.90 -12.24 26.87
N LEU A 405 -21.70 -12.67 26.49
CA LEU A 405 -21.15 -13.99 26.85
C LEU A 405 -21.07 -14.19 28.37
N TYR A 406 -20.55 -13.20 29.12
CA TYR A 406 -20.44 -13.30 30.58
C TYR A 406 -21.81 -13.37 31.25
N ARG A 407 -22.81 -12.70 30.67
CA ARG A 407 -24.19 -12.80 31.12
C ARG A 407 -24.78 -14.20 30.90
N GLU A 408 -24.56 -14.82 29.74
CA GLU A 408 -25.00 -16.20 29.49
C GLU A 408 -24.32 -17.22 30.43
N LEU A 409 -23.09 -16.96 30.84
CA LEU A 409 -22.31 -17.81 31.76
C LEU A 409 -22.51 -17.48 33.24
N GLU A 410 -23.35 -16.50 33.56
CA GLU A 410 -23.60 -16.00 34.93
C GLU A 410 -22.34 -15.50 35.66
N GLU A 411 -21.31 -15.07 34.92
CA GLU A 411 -20.03 -14.57 35.45
C GLU A 411 -20.09 -13.05 35.76
N ARG A 412 -20.85 -12.67 36.80
CA ARG A 412 -21.16 -11.24 37.10
C ARG A 412 -19.94 -10.34 37.32
N GLU A 413 -18.89 -10.83 37.97
CA GLU A 413 -17.68 -10.04 38.22
C GLU A 413 -16.98 -9.68 36.89
N ASN A 414 -16.82 -10.66 36.01
CA ASN A 414 -16.26 -10.48 34.68
C ASN A 414 -17.14 -9.57 33.80
N GLU A 415 -18.47 -9.72 33.88
CA GLU A 415 -19.41 -8.84 33.18
C GLU A 415 -19.21 -7.37 33.60
N MET A 416 -19.12 -7.08 34.90
CA MET A 416 -18.92 -5.73 35.43
C MET A 416 -17.56 -5.14 35.01
N GLU A 417 -16.47 -5.89 35.17
CA GLU A 417 -15.13 -5.42 34.77
C GLU A 417 -15.05 -5.14 33.27
N ASN A 418 -15.60 -6.04 32.45
CA ASN A 418 -15.62 -5.90 31.00
C ASN A 418 -16.45 -4.70 30.56
N SER A 419 -17.64 -4.50 31.14
CA SER A 419 -18.50 -3.35 30.84
C SER A 419 -17.85 -2.01 31.25
N GLU A 420 -17.10 -1.97 32.36
CA GLU A 420 -16.34 -0.76 32.72
C GLU A 420 -15.24 -0.46 31.69
N TYR A 421 -14.57 -1.50 31.19
CA TYR A 421 -13.55 -1.36 30.15
C TYR A 421 -14.15 -0.92 28.81
N GLU A 422 -15.29 -1.50 28.42
CA GLU A 422 -16.08 -1.09 27.25
C GLU A 422 -16.43 0.40 27.31
N ARG A 423 -17.02 0.85 28.43
CA ARG A 423 -17.38 2.25 28.65
C ARG A 423 -16.19 3.20 28.53
N LYS A 424 -15.01 2.81 29.03
CA LYS A 424 -13.77 3.61 28.87
C LYS A 424 -13.40 3.77 27.40
N LYS A 425 -13.58 2.74 26.58
CA LYS A 425 -13.31 2.77 25.14
C LYS A 425 -14.35 3.59 24.38
N GLU A 426 -15.62 3.49 24.74
CA GLU A 426 -16.68 4.34 24.18
C GLU A 426 -16.41 5.82 24.44
N VAL A 427 -16.02 6.19 25.66
CA VAL A 427 -15.65 7.58 26.00
C VAL A 427 -14.48 8.06 25.15
N ASP A 428 -13.46 7.23 24.95
CA ASP A 428 -12.32 7.58 24.09
C ASP A 428 -12.72 7.75 22.62
N LEU A 429 -13.57 6.85 22.09
CA LEU A 429 -14.10 6.96 20.73
C LEU A 429 -14.94 8.22 20.56
N GLN A 430 -15.85 8.51 21.50
CA GLN A 430 -16.70 9.71 21.44
C GLN A 430 -15.88 11.00 21.49
N ARG A 431 -14.82 11.03 22.28
CA ARG A 431 -13.87 12.15 22.30
C ARG A 431 -13.23 12.35 20.91
N LYS A 432 -12.68 11.28 20.32
CA LYS A 432 -12.06 11.31 18.97
C LYS A 432 -13.04 11.71 17.88
N LEU A 433 -14.29 11.23 17.94
CA LEU A 433 -15.35 11.62 17.00
C LEU A 433 -15.72 13.10 17.16
N SER A 434 -15.83 13.60 18.40
CA SER A 434 -16.12 15.01 18.67
C SER A 434 -15.03 15.95 18.15
N GLU A 435 -13.76 15.56 18.34
CA GLU A 435 -12.60 16.24 17.76
C GLU A 435 -12.68 16.24 16.22
N ALA A 436 -13.01 15.09 15.61
CA ALA A 436 -13.18 14.99 14.16
C ALA A 436 -14.33 15.85 13.62
N TYR A 437 -15.49 15.87 14.29
CA TYR A 437 -16.65 16.65 13.85
C TYR A 437 -16.46 18.16 13.99
N SER A 438 -15.65 18.59 14.97
CA SER A 438 -15.33 20.00 15.17
C SER A 438 -14.20 20.51 14.27
N SER A 439 -13.48 19.60 13.59
CA SER A 439 -12.46 19.94 12.61
C SER A 439 -13.05 20.68 11.40
N ALA A 440 -12.31 21.66 10.90
CA ALA A 440 -12.69 22.46 9.73
C ALA A 440 -12.91 21.62 8.46
N PHE A 441 -12.28 20.46 8.37
CA PHE A 441 -12.35 19.59 7.19
C PHE A 441 -13.55 18.65 7.20
N HIS A 442 -14.22 18.42 8.34
CA HIS A 442 -15.26 17.38 8.44
C HIS A 442 -16.36 17.56 7.40
N GLN A 443 -17.01 18.73 7.43
CA GLN A 443 -18.15 19.03 6.56
C GLN A 443 -17.77 18.91 5.08
N GLU A 444 -16.58 19.41 4.71
CA GLU A 444 -16.07 19.39 3.33
C GLU A 444 -15.73 17.98 2.83
N LEU A 445 -15.36 17.07 3.74
CA LEU A 445 -14.99 15.70 3.40
C LEU A 445 -16.21 14.78 3.29
N VAL A 446 -17.23 14.96 4.13
CA VAL A 446 -18.45 14.11 4.12
C VAL A 446 -19.54 14.60 3.17
N GLU A 447 -19.49 15.84 2.70
CA GLU A 447 -20.54 16.37 1.83
C GLU A 447 -20.72 15.51 0.57
N LYS A 448 -21.98 15.14 0.26
CA LYS A 448 -22.40 14.37 -0.94
C LYS A 448 -22.25 15.19 -2.23
N ARG A 449 -21.03 15.63 -2.50
CA ARG A 449 -20.62 16.37 -3.68
C ARG A 449 -19.27 15.86 -4.11
N ARG A 450 -19.09 15.80 -5.43
CA ARG A 450 -17.79 15.56 -6.04
C ARG A 450 -16.87 16.74 -5.81
N ILE A 451 -15.57 16.46 -5.81
CA ILE A 451 -14.54 17.49 -5.89
C ILE A 451 -14.75 18.23 -7.21
N GLN A 452 -14.99 19.54 -7.13
CA GLN A 452 -15.08 20.37 -8.32
C GLN A 452 -13.66 20.61 -8.83
N VAL A 453 -13.33 19.98 -9.93
CA VAL A 453 -12.05 20.17 -10.61
C VAL A 453 -12.31 21.00 -11.86
N GLU A 454 -11.78 22.22 -11.91
CA GLU A 454 -11.89 23.08 -13.09
C GLU A 454 -10.98 22.51 -14.19
N GLN A 455 -11.53 21.66 -15.06
CA GLN A 455 -10.79 21.10 -16.17
C GLN A 455 -10.45 22.21 -17.16
N LEU A 456 -9.16 22.54 -17.29
CA LEU A 456 -8.66 23.39 -18.37
C LEU A 456 -8.78 22.61 -19.68
N HIS A 457 -9.96 22.68 -20.30
CA HIS A 457 -10.18 22.13 -21.64
C HIS A 457 -9.21 22.77 -22.63
N THR A 458 -8.20 22.00 -23.01
CA THR A 458 -7.46 22.23 -24.25
C THR A 458 -7.38 20.90 -24.97
N LYS A 459 -8.05 20.86 -26.13
CA LYS A 459 -8.01 19.86 -27.21
C LYS A 459 -7.21 18.60 -26.90
N GLN A 460 -7.90 17.45 -26.92
CA GLN A 460 -7.36 16.10 -27.08
C GLN A 460 -6.00 16.11 -27.79
N HIS A 461 -4.94 16.16 -27.01
CA HIS A 461 -3.73 15.45 -27.36
C HIS A 461 -3.93 14.08 -26.75
N GLU A 462 -3.96 13.06 -27.60
CA GLU A 462 -3.65 11.70 -27.22
C GLU A 462 -2.22 11.72 -26.64
N MET A 463 -2.05 12.20 -25.40
CA MET A 463 -1.04 11.62 -24.54
C MET A 463 -1.48 10.18 -24.44
N VAL A 464 -0.72 9.32 -25.10
CA VAL A 464 -0.75 7.87 -24.94
C VAL A 464 -1.18 7.62 -23.51
N ASN A 465 -2.39 7.10 -23.32
CA ASN A 465 -2.74 6.32 -22.15
C ASN A 465 -1.63 5.27 -22.13
N ALA A 466 -0.55 5.58 -21.42
CA ALA A 466 0.49 4.63 -21.14
C ALA A 466 -0.17 3.72 -20.11
N ASP A 467 -0.94 2.79 -20.65
CA ASP A 467 -1.26 1.50 -20.08
C ASP A 467 0.09 0.91 -19.65
N LEU A 468 0.52 1.31 -18.46
CA LEU A 468 1.46 0.54 -17.65
C LEU A 468 0.72 -0.61 -16.96
N ASP A 469 -0.56 -0.83 -17.30
CA ASP A 469 -1.18 -2.13 -17.14
C ASP A 469 -0.50 -3.12 -18.09
N ILE A 470 0.32 -3.98 -17.48
CA ILE A 470 0.48 -5.33 -18.00
C ILE A 470 -0.96 -5.85 -18.20
N PRO A 471 -1.37 -6.25 -19.41
CA PRO A 471 -2.77 -6.43 -19.77
C PRO A 471 -3.52 -7.23 -18.70
N GLU A 472 -4.58 -6.63 -18.15
CA GLU A 472 -5.55 -7.31 -17.29
C GLU A 472 -6.17 -8.46 -18.11
N SER A 473 -5.57 -9.64 -17.95
CA SER A 473 -6.04 -10.83 -18.59
C SER A 473 -7.18 -11.38 -17.76
N VAL A 474 -8.41 -10.98 -18.12
CA VAL A 474 -9.52 -11.94 -18.07
C VAL A 474 -8.98 -13.20 -18.74
N GLY A 475 -8.83 -14.27 -17.95
CA GLY A 475 -8.06 -15.44 -18.34
C GLY A 475 -8.38 -15.87 -19.77
N LEU A 476 -7.35 -15.89 -20.63
CA LEU A 476 -7.42 -16.68 -21.85
C LEU A 476 -7.83 -18.09 -21.43
N SER A 477 -8.97 -18.54 -21.94
CA SER A 477 -9.52 -19.86 -21.64
C SER A 477 -8.42 -20.90 -21.84
N ALA A 478 -8.04 -21.60 -20.77
CA ALA A 478 -7.16 -22.74 -20.89
C ALA A 478 -7.81 -23.72 -21.89
N PRO A 479 -7.10 -24.20 -22.93
CA PRO A 479 -7.66 -25.22 -23.80
C PRO A 479 -7.94 -26.45 -22.95
N GLN A 480 -9.17 -26.97 -23.02
CA GLN A 480 -9.47 -28.27 -22.44
C GLN A 480 -8.50 -29.32 -22.99
N PRO A 481 -8.08 -30.31 -22.18
CA PRO A 481 -7.23 -31.39 -22.67
C PRO A 481 -8.02 -32.23 -23.68
N SER A 482 -7.80 -31.97 -24.97
CA SER A 482 -8.31 -32.80 -26.05
C SER A 482 -7.58 -34.14 -26.02
N SER A 483 -8.36 -35.20 -25.84
CA SER A 483 -7.97 -36.59 -25.99
C SER A 483 -7.56 -36.90 -27.43
N VAL A 484 -6.25 -36.90 -27.74
CA VAL A 484 -5.72 -37.57 -28.95
C VAL A 484 -4.32 -38.14 -28.69
N HIS A 485 -4.24 -39.47 -28.66
CA HIS A 485 -3.02 -40.24 -28.85
C HIS A 485 -2.31 -39.88 -30.16
N LYS A 486 -0.98 -39.66 -30.14
CA LYS A 486 0.00 -40.33 -31.04
C LYS A 486 1.46 -39.87 -30.80
N ARG A 487 2.25 -40.86 -30.33
CA ARG A 487 3.64 -41.24 -30.65
C ARG A 487 4.61 -40.21 -31.24
N LEU A 488 5.77 -40.08 -30.58
CA LEU A 488 7.16 -39.95 -31.10
C LEU A 488 8.05 -39.76 -29.85
N GLY A 489 9.12 -40.48 -29.51
CA GLY A 489 9.89 -41.60 -30.05
C GLY A 489 11.10 -41.70 -29.10
N GLU A 490 11.32 -42.85 -28.46
CA GLU A 490 12.44 -43.07 -27.53
C GLU A 490 13.79 -43.19 -28.28
N PRO A 491 14.91 -42.73 -27.70
CA PRO A 491 16.25 -43.11 -28.16
C PRO A 491 16.69 -44.45 -27.56
N SER A 492 17.23 -45.28 -28.43
CA SER A 492 17.62 -46.69 -28.26
C SER A 492 18.71 -46.96 -27.22
N SER A 493 18.52 -48.07 -26.49
CA SER A 493 19.47 -48.67 -25.55
C SER A 493 20.57 -49.48 -26.25
N VAL A 494 21.77 -49.45 -25.65
CA VAL A 494 22.89 -50.34 -25.98
C VAL A 494 22.88 -51.55 -25.02
N ARG A 495 23.01 -52.72 -25.63
CA ARG A 495 23.04 -54.09 -25.08
C ARG A 495 24.04 -54.31 -23.93
N ARG A 496 23.67 -55.16 -22.96
CA ARG A 496 24.38 -56.46 -22.74
C ARG A 496 23.68 -57.45 -21.78
N SER A 497 23.41 -58.64 -22.34
CA SER A 497 23.51 -60.00 -21.78
C SER A 497 22.87 -60.39 -20.43
N THR A 498 21.77 -61.15 -20.54
CA THR A 498 21.57 -62.53 -20.03
C THR A 498 22.33 -63.01 -18.78
N ARG A 499 21.57 -63.37 -17.73
CA ARG A 499 21.54 -64.75 -17.20
C ARG A 499 20.28 -65.05 -16.38
N ARG A 500 19.84 -66.29 -16.51
CA ARG A 500 18.61 -66.91 -15.98
C ARG A 500 18.72 -67.28 -14.49
N ARG A 501 17.53 -67.31 -13.87
CA ARG A 501 16.89 -68.37 -13.06
C ARG A 501 17.09 -68.46 -11.53
N MET A 502 15.89 -68.55 -10.89
CA MET A 502 15.47 -69.16 -9.62
C MET A 502 15.98 -68.44 -8.35
N SER A 503 15.17 -68.20 -7.31
CA SER A 503 13.90 -68.80 -6.85
C SER A 503 12.81 -67.77 -6.60
#